data_AF-A0A6N7PJW0-F1
#
_entry.id   AF-A0A6N7PJW0-F1
#
_cell.length_a   1.000
_cell.length_b   1.000
_cell.length_c   1.000
_cell.angle_alpha   90.00
_cell.angle_beta   90.00
_cell.angle_gamma   90.00
#
_symmetry.space_group_name_H-M   'P 1'
#
loop_
_entity.id
_entity.type
_entity.pdbx_description
1 polymer ?
#
loop_
_entity_poly.entity_id
_entity_poly.type
_entity_poly.pdbx_seq_one_letter_code
_entity_poly.pdbx_strand_id
1 'polypeptide(L)'
;MSSLRSFVRPVALAFAFALATAPIAASAEEKGKTPRVEKIDKKKHGKGEFPVDAARFDEKVEAKIKRAREQMEALLAAHPLPESMKAQIRKDFEAGVVAIRAAAKEAGKDGKVTRDEAKDVKKLAKELKKSAREKYGKEARRR
;
A
#
# COMPACT_ATOMS: atom_id res chain seq x y z
N MET A 1 8.81 20.92 36.00
CA MET A 1 7.62 21.81 35.99
C MET A 1 6.44 20.96 35.56
N SER A 2 5.50 20.69 36.48
CA SER A 2 4.26 19.94 36.23
C SER A 2 3.08 20.88 36.38
N SER A 3 2.11 20.84 35.45
CA SER A 3 0.71 21.33 35.52
C SER A 3 0.25 21.75 34.11
N LEU A 4 -1.01 21.68 33.63
CA LEU A 4 -2.26 20.97 33.93
C LEU A 4 -3.30 21.60 32.96
N ARG A 5 -4.35 20.84 32.61
CA ARG A 5 -5.73 21.30 32.27
C ARG A 5 -6.11 21.64 30.82
N SER A 6 -6.90 20.70 30.30
CA SER A 6 -8.09 20.82 29.43
C SER A 6 -9.01 22.01 29.76
N PHE A 7 -9.82 22.49 28.79
CA PHE A 7 -11.27 22.85 28.85
C PHE A 7 -11.63 23.65 27.54
N VAL A 8 -12.39 23.09 26.58
CA VAL A 8 -13.86 23.18 26.33
C VAL A 8 -14.31 24.33 25.38
N ARG A 9 -15.11 23.94 24.36
CA ARG A 9 -15.96 24.65 23.36
C ARG A 9 -16.94 25.67 24.02
N PRO A 10 -17.81 26.50 23.33
CA PRO A 10 -18.44 26.36 21.99
C PRO A 10 -18.69 27.71 21.25
N VAL A 11 -19.53 27.74 20.19
CA VAL A 11 -20.46 28.81 19.69
C VAL A 11 -20.80 28.47 18.21
N ALA A 12 -21.94 27.82 17.95
CA ALA A 12 -23.26 28.36 17.52
C ALA A 12 -23.30 28.80 16.03
N LEU A 13 -23.96 28.10 15.11
CA LEU A 13 -25.42 28.04 14.80
C LEU A 13 -25.86 29.21 13.91
N ALA A 14 -26.10 28.95 12.63
CA ALA A 14 -27.10 29.65 11.82
C ALA A 14 -27.42 28.85 10.54
N PHE A 15 -28.64 28.33 10.53
CA PHE A 15 -29.31 27.66 9.43
C PHE A 15 -30.02 28.78 8.64
N ALA A 16 -29.79 28.89 7.33
CA ALA A 16 -30.61 29.74 6.46
C ALA A 16 -31.00 28.95 5.22
N PHE A 17 -32.31 28.69 5.14
CA PHE A 17 -33.04 28.11 4.03
C PHE A 17 -33.17 29.15 2.90
N ALA A 18 -33.07 28.70 1.64
CA ALA A 18 -33.81 29.30 0.52
C ALA A 18 -34.02 28.26 -0.58
N LEU A 19 -35.28 27.84 -0.75
CA LEU A 19 -35.77 27.12 -1.92
C LEU A 19 -36.02 28.12 -3.07
N ALA A 20 -35.59 27.78 -4.29
CA ALA A 20 -36.18 28.23 -5.55
C ALA A 20 -35.79 27.20 -6.64
N THR A 21 -36.65 26.23 -6.96
CA THR A 21 -37.55 26.21 -8.13
C THR A 21 -36.90 26.37 -9.50
N ALA A 22 -36.80 25.22 -10.17
CA ALA A 22 -37.11 24.95 -11.58
C ALA A 22 -36.00 25.12 -12.67
N PRO A 23 -36.10 24.32 -13.76
CA PRO A 23 -34.99 23.88 -14.60
C PRO A 23 -34.89 24.67 -15.92
N ILE A 24 -33.79 24.53 -16.65
CA ILE A 24 -33.68 24.35 -18.12
C ILE A 24 -32.22 24.58 -18.54
N ALA A 25 -31.81 23.76 -19.50
CA ALA A 25 -30.48 23.55 -20.03
C ALA A 25 -29.76 24.81 -20.55
N ALA A 26 -28.45 24.86 -20.31
CA ALA A 26 -27.47 25.45 -21.21
C ALA A 26 -26.08 24.89 -20.87
N SER A 27 -25.48 24.18 -21.82
CA SER A 27 -24.08 23.76 -21.77
C SER A 27 -23.16 24.97 -21.69
N ALA A 28 -22.32 25.04 -20.67
CA ALA A 28 -21.07 25.81 -20.68
C ALA A 28 -20.16 25.30 -19.55
N GLU A 29 -19.09 24.65 -19.97
CA GLU A 29 -17.73 24.68 -19.41
C GLU A 29 -17.46 24.67 -17.87
N GLU A 30 -16.63 23.68 -17.52
CA GLU A 30 -15.48 23.85 -16.63
C GLU A 30 -15.71 24.04 -15.13
N LYS A 31 -15.67 22.92 -14.39
CA LYS A 31 -14.58 22.64 -13.43
C LYS A 31 -14.81 21.27 -12.79
N GLY A 32 -13.91 20.35 -13.13
CA GLY A 32 -13.91 18.97 -12.67
C GLY A 32 -13.96 18.88 -11.15
N LYS A 33 -15.10 18.39 -10.63
CA LYS A 33 -15.18 17.81 -9.29
C LYS A 33 -14.29 16.57 -9.28
N THR A 34 -13.09 16.72 -8.72
CA THR A 34 -12.30 15.59 -8.25
C THR A 34 -13.17 14.78 -7.28
N PRO A 35 -13.30 13.45 -7.45
CA PRO A 35 -13.99 12.64 -6.47
C PRO A 35 -13.20 12.71 -5.17
N ARG A 36 -13.83 13.33 -4.16
CA ARG A 36 -13.38 13.31 -2.77
C ARG A 36 -13.34 11.84 -2.36
N VAL A 37 -12.13 11.27 -2.37
CA VAL A 37 -11.87 9.91 -1.88
C VAL A 37 -12.39 9.86 -0.45
N GLU A 38 -13.54 9.22 -0.26
CA GLU A 38 -14.04 8.86 1.06
C GLU A 38 -12.91 8.16 1.78
N LYS A 39 -12.61 8.64 2.99
CA LYS A 39 -11.65 8.00 3.87
C LYS A 39 -12.26 6.66 4.24
N ILE A 40 -11.96 5.63 3.47
CA ILE A 40 -12.27 4.24 3.78
C ILE A 40 -11.79 4.02 5.20
N ASP A 41 -12.73 3.78 6.10
CA ASP A 41 -12.48 3.44 7.49
C ASP A 41 -11.35 2.44 7.55
N LYS A 42 -10.36 2.74 8.40
CA LYS A 42 -9.24 1.84 8.67
C LYS A 42 -9.81 0.53 9.21
N LYS A 43 -10.17 -0.40 8.32
CA LYS A 43 -10.48 -1.79 8.65
C LYS A 43 -9.34 -2.24 9.54
N LYS A 44 -9.64 -2.47 10.83
CA LYS A 44 -8.73 -3.11 11.77
C LYS A 44 -8.17 -4.31 11.01
N HIS A 45 -6.86 -4.31 10.76
CA HIS A 45 -6.19 -5.45 10.16
C HIS A 45 -6.39 -6.61 11.14
N GLY A 46 -7.48 -7.36 10.94
CA GLY A 46 -7.79 -8.56 11.68
C GLY A 46 -6.54 -9.41 11.62
N LYS A 47 -5.93 -9.60 12.80
CA LYS A 47 -4.78 -10.45 12.95
C LYS A 47 -5.24 -11.79 12.38
N GLY A 48 -4.64 -12.24 11.27
CA GLY A 48 -5.01 -13.54 10.70
C GLY A 48 -5.04 -14.60 11.81
N GLU A 49 -5.94 -15.57 11.68
CA GLU A 49 -5.89 -16.77 12.50
C GLU A 49 -4.52 -17.41 12.24
N PHE A 50 -3.65 -17.26 13.23
CA PHE A 50 -2.36 -17.92 13.29
C PHE A 50 -2.48 -18.97 14.40
N PRO A 51 -1.91 -20.17 14.24
CA PRO A 51 -1.03 -20.60 13.15
C PRO A 51 -1.77 -20.86 11.83
N VAL A 52 -1.13 -20.64 10.69
CA VAL A 52 -1.64 -21.03 9.36
C VAL A 52 -0.85 -22.22 8.82
N ASP A 53 -1.46 -23.09 8.04
CA ASP A 53 -0.73 -24.14 7.32
C ASP A 53 0.32 -23.55 6.38
N ALA A 54 1.49 -24.21 6.29
CA ALA A 54 2.59 -23.79 5.44
C ALA A 54 2.16 -23.66 3.97
N ALA A 55 1.40 -24.63 3.44
CA ALA A 55 0.88 -24.57 2.07
C ALA A 55 0.01 -23.33 1.81
N ARG A 56 -0.90 -23.00 2.75
CA ARG A 56 -1.74 -21.79 2.66
C ARG A 56 -0.92 -20.50 2.82
N PHE A 57 0.18 -20.55 3.55
CA PHE A 57 1.10 -19.41 3.66
C PHE A 57 1.87 -19.20 2.35
N ASP A 58 2.38 -20.27 1.75
CA ASP A 58 3.08 -20.23 0.45
C ASP A 58 2.17 -19.70 -0.66
N GLU A 59 0.92 -20.16 -0.74
CA GLU A 59 -0.08 -19.62 -1.68
C GLU A 59 -0.28 -18.10 -1.50
N LYS A 60 -0.36 -17.62 -0.25
CA LYS A 60 -0.50 -16.18 0.05
C LYS A 60 0.76 -15.40 -0.34
N VAL A 61 1.94 -15.98 -0.15
CA VAL A 61 3.22 -15.38 -0.54
C VAL A 61 3.30 -15.28 -2.07
N GLU A 62 3.01 -16.36 -2.79
CA GLU A 62 2.99 -16.38 -4.26
C GLU A 62 1.97 -15.41 -4.84
N ALA A 63 0.76 -15.34 -4.29
CA ALA A 63 -0.25 -14.37 -4.71
C ALA A 63 0.22 -12.92 -4.54
N LYS A 64 0.96 -12.63 -3.47
CA LYS A 64 1.56 -11.31 -3.25
C LYS A 64 2.72 -11.03 -4.19
N ILE A 65 3.56 -12.02 -4.48
CA ILE A 65 4.65 -11.91 -5.45
C ILE A 65 4.09 -11.59 -6.85
N LYS A 66 3.05 -12.30 -7.29
CA LYS A 66 2.38 -12.04 -8.58
C LYS A 66 1.88 -10.59 -8.66
N ARG A 67 1.09 -10.15 -7.68
CA ARG A 67 0.61 -8.75 -7.61
C ARG A 67 1.75 -7.73 -7.57
N ALA A 68 2.84 -8.04 -6.88
CA ALA A 68 4.00 -7.16 -6.81
C ALA A 68 4.72 -7.06 -8.16
N ARG A 69 4.79 -8.16 -8.93
CA ARG A 69 5.36 -8.18 -10.28
C ARG A 69 4.53 -7.33 -11.24
N GLU A 70 3.21 -7.50 -11.22
CA GLU A 70 2.28 -6.68 -12.02
C GLU A 70 2.42 -5.19 -11.70
N GLN A 71 2.46 -4.83 -10.41
CA GLN A 71 2.67 -3.44 -10.00
C GLN A 71 4.03 -2.90 -10.43
N MET A 72 5.09 -3.72 -10.35
CA MET A 72 6.43 -3.33 -10.82
C MET A 72 6.41 -3.07 -12.32
N GLU A 73 5.90 -3.98 -13.13
CA GLU A 73 5.82 -3.80 -14.58
C GLU A 73 4.96 -2.58 -14.97
N ALA A 74 3.84 -2.36 -14.28
CA ALA A 74 3.02 -1.16 -14.49
C ALA A 74 3.78 0.13 -14.17
N LEU A 75 4.59 0.14 -13.11
CA LEU A 75 5.43 1.30 -12.77
C LEU A 75 6.59 1.49 -13.76
N LEU A 76 7.22 0.41 -14.22
CA LEU A 76 8.28 0.46 -15.24
C LEU A 76 7.75 0.92 -16.60
N ALA A 77 6.48 0.64 -16.91
CA ALA A 77 5.81 1.13 -18.10
C ALA A 77 5.38 2.60 -17.96
N ALA A 78 4.90 3.02 -16.79
CA ALA A 78 4.46 4.38 -16.53
C ALA A 78 5.61 5.39 -16.40
N HIS A 79 6.80 4.94 -15.99
CA HIS A 79 7.97 5.80 -15.83
C HIS A 79 8.98 5.61 -16.97
N PRO A 80 9.44 6.70 -17.62
CA PRO A 80 10.48 6.63 -18.63
C PRO A 80 11.86 6.40 -17.97
N LEU A 81 12.12 5.15 -17.62
CA LEU A 81 13.42 4.67 -17.14
C LEU A 81 14.22 4.08 -18.30
N PRO A 82 15.56 4.19 -18.29
CA PRO A 82 16.38 3.50 -19.28
C PRO A 82 16.25 1.98 -19.14
N GLU A 83 16.27 1.25 -20.26
CA GLU A 83 16.08 -0.21 -20.29
C GLU A 83 17.09 -0.97 -19.42
N SER A 84 18.32 -0.46 -19.30
CA SER A 84 19.34 -1.01 -18.38
C SER A 84 18.88 -0.99 -16.92
N MET A 85 18.23 0.10 -16.49
CA MET A 85 17.67 0.21 -15.14
C MET A 85 16.43 -0.67 -14.97
N LYS A 86 15.56 -0.75 -15.97
CA LYS A 86 14.39 -1.65 -15.93
C LYS A 86 14.84 -3.12 -15.75
N ALA A 87 15.86 -3.53 -16.49
CA ALA A 87 16.45 -4.87 -16.36
C ALA A 87 17.05 -5.09 -14.97
N GLN A 88 17.74 -4.10 -14.41
CA GLN A 88 18.31 -4.19 -13.06
C GLN A 88 17.21 -4.29 -11.99
N ILE A 89 16.13 -3.51 -12.11
CA ILE A 89 14.98 -3.57 -11.20
C ILE A 89 14.32 -4.95 -11.26
N ARG A 90 14.13 -5.52 -12.45
CA ARG A 90 13.60 -6.89 -12.61
C ARG A 90 14.50 -7.93 -11.94
N LYS A 91 15.83 -7.83 -12.12
CA LYS A 91 16.80 -8.72 -11.48
C LYS A 91 16.78 -8.62 -9.96
N ASP A 92 16.78 -7.40 -9.42
CA ASP A 92 16.72 -7.16 -7.97
C ASP A 92 15.39 -7.68 -7.38
N PHE A 93 14.28 -7.53 -8.13
CA PHE A 93 13.00 -8.08 -7.73
C PHE A 93 13.02 -9.61 -7.67
N GLU A 94 13.56 -10.28 -8.68
CA GLU A 94 13.68 -11.74 -8.71
C GLU A 94 14.58 -12.27 -7.58
N ALA A 95 15.70 -11.60 -7.31
CA ALA A 95 16.55 -11.92 -6.16
C ALA A 95 15.77 -11.78 -4.83
N GLY A 96 14.96 -10.74 -4.70
CA GLY A 96 14.09 -10.55 -3.54
C GLY A 96 13.00 -11.62 -3.40
N VAL A 97 12.41 -12.05 -4.53
CA VAL A 97 11.44 -13.15 -4.56
C VAL A 97 12.07 -14.46 -4.08
N VAL A 98 13.28 -14.78 -4.51
CA VAL A 98 14.02 -15.97 -4.04
C VAL A 98 14.23 -15.92 -2.53
N ALA A 99 14.65 -14.76 -1.99
CA ALA A 99 14.84 -14.58 -0.55
C ALA A 99 13.52 -14.74 0.25
N ILE A 100 12.41 -14.18 -0.26
CA ILE A 100 11.09 -14.31 0.38
C ILE A 100 10.59 -15.75 0.34
N ARG A 101 10.77 -16.46 -0.78
CA ARG A 101 10.42 -17.88 -0.90
C ARG A 101 11.24 -18.76 0.03
N ALA A 102 12.55 -18.49 0.14
CA ALA A 102 13.41 -19.20 1.08
C ALA A 102 12.94 -18.98 2.52
N ALA A 103 12.68 -17.74 2.92
CA ALA A 103 12.17 -17.41 4.25
C ALA A 103 10.79 -18.03 4.52
N ALA A 104 9.91 -18.10 3.52
CA ALA A 104 8.61 -18.76 3.64
C ALA A 104 8.74 -20.28 3.84
N LYS A 105 9.65 -20.93 3.11
CA LYS A 105 9.95 -22.35 3.29
C LYS A 105 10.55 -22.66 4.66
N GLU A 106 11.47 -21.81 5.14
CA GLU A 106 12.05 -21.93 6.49
C GLU A 106 10.97 -21.80 7.56
N ALA A 107 10.08 -20.81 7.45
CA ALA A 107 8.94 -20.63 8.34
C ALA A 107 7.93 -21.79 8.28
N GLY A 108 7.87 -22.51 7.17
CA GLY A 108 6.95 -23.62 6.94
C GLY A 108 7.50 -25.01 7.29
N LYS A 109 8.75 -25.12 7.79
CA LYS A 109 9.39 -26.42 8.09
C LYS A 109 8.60 -27.27 9.08
N ASP A 110 7.95 -26.61 10.03
CA ASP A 110 7.13 -27.26 11.06
C ASP A 110 5.70 -27.58 10.58
N GLY A 111 5.42 -27.38 9.28
CA GLY A 111 4.10 -27.56 8.67
C GLY A 111 3.09 -26.46 8.98
N LYS A 112 3.38 -25.60 9.97
CA LYS A 112 2.58 -24.44 10.36
C LYS A 112 3.45 -23.21 10.48
N VAL A 113 2.99 -22.10 9.92
CA VAL A 113 3.65 -20.80 10.03
C VAL A 113 2.97 -20.00 11.14
N THR A 114 3.75 -19.62 12.13
CA THR A 114 3.30 -18.80 13.25
C THR A 114 3.19 -17.32 12.85
N ARG A 115 2.59 -16.53 13.74
CA ARG A 115 2.42 -15.09 13.50
C ARG A 115 3.76 -14.37 13.39
N ASP A 116 4.75 -14.77 14.17
CA ASP A 116 6.02 -14.06 14.25
C ASP A 116 6.91 -14.38 13.05
N GLU A 117 6.95 -15.64 12.61
CA GLU A 117 7.63 -16.02 11.37
C GLU A 117 7.00 -15.35 10.14
N ALA A 118 5.66 -15.29 10.08
CA ALA A 118 4.97 -14.56 9.01
C ALA A 118 5.27 -13.05 9.04
N LYS A 119 5.46 -12.46 10.23
CA LYS A 119 5.89 -11.06 10.36
C LYS A 119 7.32 -10.89 9.88
N ASP A 120 8.21 -11.84 10.14
CA ASP A 120 9.62 -11.75 9.72
C ASP A 120 9.75 -11.83 8.21
N VAL A 121 9.05 -12.78 7.56
CA VAL A 121 8.94 -12.85 6.09
C VAL A 121 8.40 -11.53 5.52
N LYS A 122 7.36 -10.97 6.16
CA LYS A 122 6.78 -9.69 5.74
C LYS A 122 7.74 -8.51 5.96
N LYS A 123 8.51 -8.51 7.04
CA LYS A 123 9.47 -7.45 7.36
C LYS A 123 10.61 -7.47 6.35
N LEU A 124 11.16 -8.64 6.05
CA LEU A 124 12.16 -8.85 4.99
C LEU A 124 11.64 -8.31 3.65
N ALA A 125 10.44 -8.69 3.24
CA ALA A 125 9.83 -8.18 2.00
C ALA A 125 9.69 -6.65 2.00
N LYS A 126 9.36 -6.04 3.14
CA LYS A 126 9.23 -4.59 3.29
C LYS A 126 10.58 -3.89 3.21
N GLU A 127 11.62 -4.46 3.81
CA GLU A 127 12.99 -3.93 3.78
C GLU A 127 13.57 -3.98 2.37
N LEU A 128 13.40 -5.10 1.65
CA LEU A 128 13.77 -5.23 0.24
C LEU A 128 13.04 -4.19 -0.64
N LYS A 129 11.75 -3.99 -0.42
CA LYS A 129 10.99 -2.95 -1.12
C LYS A 129 11.51 -1.54 -0.79
N LYS A 130 11.85 -1.29 0.48
CA LYS A 130 12.38 0.01 0.93
C LYS A 130 13.73 0.28 0.31
N SER A 131 14.64 -0.68 0.32
CA SER A 131 15.98 -0.54 -0.25
C SER A 131 15.91 -0.34 -1.77
N ALA A 132 15.06 -1.07 -2.48
CA ALA A 132 14.81 -0.84 -3.90
C ALA A 132 14.27 0.58 -4.16
N ARG A 133 13.32 1.05 -3.33
CA ARG A 133 12.81 2.42 -3.44
C ARG A 133 13.86 3.48 -3.11
N GLU A 134 14.76 3.23 -2.18
CA GLU A 134 15.84 4.17 -1.84
C GLU A 134 16.88 4.26 -2.96
N LYS A 135 17.22 3.11 -3.57
CA LYS A 135 18.12 3.02 -4.72
C LYS A 135 17.53 3.74 -5.94
N TYR A 136 16.37 3.30 -6.41
CA TYR A 136 15.79 3.78 -7.67
C TYR A 136 14.85 4.98 -7.53
N GLY A 137 14.26 5.19 -6.34
CA GLY A 137 13.29 6.26 -6.11
C GLY A 137 13.92 7.65 -5.90
N LYS A 138 15.22 7.73 -5.58
CA LYS A 138 15.96 9.00 -5.64
C LYS A 138 16.26 9.42 -7.08
N GLU A 139 16.59 8.45 -7.94
CA GLU A 139 16.82 8.71 -9.37
C GLU A 139 15.54 9.13 -10.08
N ALA A 140 14.42 8.49 -9.78
CA ALA A 140 13.10 8.88 -10.31
C ALA A 140 12.62 10.27 -9.85
N ARG A 141 13.19 10.83 -8.77
CA ARG A 141 12.88 12.20 -8.26
C ARG A 141 13.85 13.27 -8.75
N ARG A 142 15.00 12.88 -9.33
CA ARG A 142 16.04 13.80 -9.79
C ARG A 142 15.92 14.17 -11.27
N ARG A 143 15.10 13.45 -12.03
CA ARG A 143 14.65 13.82 -13.39
C ARG A 143 13.30 14.50 -13.30
#